data_AF-N6YNA8-F1
#
_entry.id   AF-N6YNA8-F1
#
_cell.length_a   1.000
_cell.length_b   1.000
_cell.length_c   1.000
_cell.angle_alpha   90.00
_cell.angle_beta   90.00
_cell.angle_gamma   90.00
#
_symmetry.space_group_name_H-M   'P 1'
#
loop_
_entity.id
_entity.type
_entity.pdbx_description
1 polymer ?
#
loop_
_entity_poly.entity_id
_entity_poly.type
_entity_poly.pdbx_seq_one_letter_code
_entity_poly.pdbx_strand_id
1 'polypeptide(L)'
;LDWLAAGWRIFMRAPLVWALQALIFFVILAALGMVPFIGWAAAPVTLPVLVAGMLSGARALDRGELLQVGQLFDGLRQHAGNLLLVGLFHLLGLLLAALAAAAIGGSAMLTGAAAGALGAI
;
A
#
# COMPACT_ATOMS: atom_id res chain seq x y z
N LEU A 1 -21.05 19.13 -19.49
CA LEU A 1 -21.55 18.61 -18.20
C LEU A 1 -21.82 17.11 -18.24
N ASP A 2 -21.92 16.53 -19.44
CA ASP A 2 -22.29 15.13 -19.66
C ASP A 2 -21.38 14.12 -18.94
N TRP A 3 -20.08 14.39 -18.83
CA TRP A 3 -19.16 13.50 -18.10
C TRP A 3 -19.51 13.43 -16.60
N LEU A 4 -19.86 14.57 -16.00
CA LEU A 4 -20.17 14.67 -14.58
C LEU A 4 -21.53 14.03 -14.30
N ALA A 5 -22.51 14.26 -15.18
CA ALA A 5 -23.82 13.62 -15.10
C ALA A 5 -23.71 12.09 -15.29
N ALA A 6 -22.86 11.62 -16.20
CA ALA A 6 -22.61 10.19 -16.42
C ALA A 6 -21.95 9.55 -15.18
N GLY A 7 -20.92 10.18 -14.62
CA GLY A 7 -20.28 9.71 -13.38
C GLY A 7 -21.24 9.69 -12.20
N TRP A 8 -22.07 10.73 -12.05
CA TRP A 8 -23.10 10.79 -11.00
C TRP A 8 -24.11 9.65 -11.12
N ARG A 9 -24.54 9.31 -12.34
CA ARG A 9 -25.44 8.18 -12.58
C ARG A 9 -24.82 6.84 -12.20
N ILE A 10 -23.53 6.62 -12.48
CA ILE A 10 -22.80 5.40 -12.10
C ILE A 10 -22.69 5.30 -10.57
N PHE A 11 -22.40 6.42 -9.89
CA PHE A 11 -22.33 6.48 -8.44
C PHE A 11 -23.68 6.13 -7.77
N MET A 12 -24.78 6.71 -8.28
CA MET A 12 -26.13 6.49 -7.74
C MET A 12 -26.67 5.06 -7.93
N ARG A 13 -26.05 4.22 -8.77
CA ARG A 13 -26.44 2.80 -8.93
C ARG A 13 -26.10 1.95 -7.71
N ALA A 14 -25.03 2.26 -6.98
CA ALA A 14 -24.57 1.45 -5.84
C ALA A 14 -23.82 2.28 -4.78
N PRO A 15 -24.42 3.36 -4.24
CA PRO A 15 -23.72 4.33 -3.39
C PRO A 15 -23.15 3.70 -2.11
N LEU A 16 -23.85 2.72 -1.52
CA LEU A 16 -23.38 2.02 -0.32
C LEU A 16 -22.12 1.19 -0.61
N VAL A 17 -22.08 0.50 -1.74
CA VAL A 17 -20.92 -0.32 -2.13
C VAL A 17 -19.72 0.58 -2.47
N TRP A 18 -19.95 1.72 -3.12
CA TRP A 18 -18.91 2.74 -3.32
C TRP A 18 -18.36 3.27 -2.00
N ALA A 19 -19.23 3.56 -1.02
CA ALA A 19 -18.81 4.02 0.31
C ALA A 19 -17.97 2.95 1.04
N LEU A 20 -18.36 1.68 0.95
CA LEU A 20 -17.59 0.57 1.53
C LEU A 20 -16.22 0.43 0.85
N GLN A 21 -16.15 0.53 -0.48
CA GLN A 21 -14.85 0.52 -1.18
C GLN A 21 -13.97 1.71 -0.76
N ALA A 22 -14.53 2.91 -0.66
CA ALA A 22 -13.82 4.09 -0.19
C ALA A 22 -13.31 3.95 1.26
N LEU A 23 -14.13 3.36 2.13
CA LEU A 23 -13.74 3.06 3.51
C LEU A 23 -12.56 2.08 3.55
N ILE A 24 -12.66 0.97 2.82
CA ILE A 24 -11.58 -0.04 2.75
C ILE A 24 -10.30 0.59 2.18
N PHE A 25 -10.41 1.36 1.10
CA PHE A 25 -9.30 2.12 0.52
C PHE A 25 -8.60 3.00 1.57
N PHE A 26 -9.38 3.77 2.32
CA PHE A 26 -8.85 4.67 3.35
C PHE A 26 -8.18 3.90 4.49
N VAL A 27 -8.79 2.81 4.95
CA VAL A 27 -8.22 1.93 5.98
C VAL A 27 -6.89 1.32 5.53
N ILE A 28 -6.80 0.87 4.27
CA ILE A 28 -5.55 0.34 3.70
C ILE A 28 -4.46 1.41 3.70
N LEU A 29 -4.75 2.63 3.23
CA LEU A 29 -3.76 3.71 3.21
C LEU A 29 -3.35 4.13 4.62
N ALA A 30 -4.29 4.22 5.56
CA ALA A 30 -3.98 4.54 6.95
C ALA A 30 -3.09 3.47 7.60
N ALA A 31 -3.40 2.18 7.38
CA ALA A 31 -2.58 1.08 7.86
C ALA A 31 -1.17 1.12 7.25
N LEU A 32 -1.06 1.41 5.95
CA LEU A 32 0.22 1.55 5.27
C LEU A 32 1.05 2.71 5.82
N GLY A 33 0.39 3.85 6.10
CA GLY A 33 1.04 5.03 6.69
C GLY A 33 1.52 4.82 8.13
N MET A 34 0.92 3.89 8.87
CA MET A 34 1.37 3.52 10.22
C MET A 34 2.64 2.67 10.21
N VAL A 35 3.00 2.04 9.09
CA VAL A 35 4.21 1.21 8.99
C VAL A 35 5.36 2.07 8.45
N PRO A 36 6.32 2.51 9.30
CA PRO A 36 7.48 3.24 8.85
C PRO A 36 8.30 2.39 7.86
N PHE A 37 8.94 3.05 6.89
CA PHE A 37 9.73 2.46 5.78
C PHE A 37 8.94 1.67 4.73
N ILE A 38 8.06 0.74 5.13
CA ILE A 38 7.24 -0.07 4.20
C ILE A 38 6.13 0.78 3.56
N GLY A 39 5.53 1.67 4.36
CA GLY A 39 4.47 2.58 3.92
C GLY A 39 4.85 3.41 2.69
N TRP A 40 6.08 3.92 2.70
CA TRP A 40 6.60 4.79 1.65
C TRP A 40 6.81 4.09 0.31
N ALA A 41 7.23 2.83 0.31
CA ALA A 41 7.45 2.07 -0.91
C ALA A 41 6.15 1.44 -1.45
N ALA A 42 5.25 1.04 -0.56
CA ALA A 42 4.01 0.37 -0.94
C ALA A 42 2.90 1.35 -1.34
N ALA A 43 2.84 2.56 -0.76
CA ALA A 43 1.77 3.53 -1.05
C ALA A 43 1.66 3.93 -2.54
N PRO A 44 2.77 4.20 -3.27
CA PRO A 44 2.72 4.58 -4.68
C PRO A 44 2.16 3.48 -5.60
N VAL A 45 2.27 2.21 -5.20
CA VAL A 45 1.74 1.06 -5.97
C VAL A 45 0.32 0.72 -5.53
N THR A 46 0.02 0.87 -4.24
CA THR A 46 -1.30 0.56 -3.67
C THR A 46 -2.39 1.48 -4.23
N LEU A 47 -2.08 2.78 -4.39
CA LEU A 47 -2.98 3.77 -4.97
C LEU A 47 -3.48 3.40 -6.38
N PRO A 48 -2.61 3.23 -7.40
CA PRO A 48 -3.06 2.92 -8.76
C PRO A 48 -3.75 1.56 -8.85
N VAL A 49 -3.36 0.59 -8.01
CA VAL A 49 -4.00 -0.73 -7.99
C VAL A 49 -5.43 -0.67 -7.49
N LEU A 50 -5.66 0.01 -6.36
CA LEU A 50 -7.01 0.15 -5.82
C LEU A 50 -7.90 1.02 -6.72
N VAL A 51 -7.33 2.09 -7.30
CA VAL A 51 -8.05 2.94 -8.29
C VAL A 51 -8.41 2.15 -9.54
N ALA A 52 -7.52 1.28 -10.04
CA ALA A 52 -7.81 0.38 -11.14
C ALA A 52 -8.95 -0.60 -10.79
N GLY A 53 -8.98 -1.11 -9.55
CA GLY A 53 -10.09 -1.91 -9.02
C GLY A 53 -11.42 -1.15 -9.04
N MET A 54 -11.44 0.08 -8.53
CA MET A 54 -12.62 0.96 -8.57
C MET A 54 -13.09 1.22 -10.01
N LEU A 55 -12.18 1.47 -10.95
CA LEU A 55 -12.50 1.65 -12.37
C LEU A 55 -13.07 0.38 -12.99
N SER A 56 -12.59 -0.80 -12.59
CA SER A 56 -13.16 -2.08 -13.02
C SER A 56 -14.62 -2.24 -12.55
N GLY A 57 -14.93 -1.79 -11.33
CA GLY A 57 -16.30 -1.75 -10.80
C GLY A 57 -17.21 -0.77 -11.55
N ALA A 58 -16.70 0.40 -11.92
CA ALA A 58 -17.44 1.35 -12.78
C ALA A 58 -17.76 0.73 -14.15
N ARG A 59 -16.82 0.02 -14.77
CA ARG A 59 -17.06 -0.70 -16.03
C ARG A 59 -18.06 -1.84 -15.88
N ALA A 60 -18.04 -2.55 -14.75
CA ALA A 60 -19.03 -3.59 -14.45
C ALA A 60 -20.45 -3.00 -14.36
N LEU A 61 -20.59 -1.89 -13.64
CA LEU A 61 -21.85 -1.14 -13.57
C LEU A 61 -22.33 -0.67 -14.95
N ASP A 62 -21.43 -0.25 -15.83
CA ASP A 62 -21.78 0.15 -17.20
C ASP A 62 -22.27 -1.01 -18.07
N ARG A 63 -21.79 -2.24 -17.81
CA ARG A 63 -22.29 -3.46 -18.46
C ARG A 63 -23.59 -4.00 -17.83
N GLY A 64 -24.13 -3.34 -16.80
CA GLY A 64 -25.32 -3.80 -16.08
C GLY A 64 -25.03 -4.88 -15.04
N GLU A 65 -23.76 -5.14 -14.74
CA GLU A 65 -23.36 -6.05 -13.66
C GLU A 65 -23.48 -5.36 -12.29
N LEU A 66 -23.56 -6.16 -11.24
CA LEU A 66 -23.60 -5.67 -9.86
C LEU A 66 -22.21 -5.25 -9.39
N LEU A 67 -22.12 -4.07 -8.77
CA LEU A 67 -20.91 -3.64 -8.08
C LEU A 67 -20.71 -4.47 -6.82
N GLN A 68 -19.54 -5.10 -6.70
CA GLN A 68 -19.18 -5.89 -5.52
C GLN A 68 -18.01 -5.24 -4.78
N VAL A 69 -18.01 -5.34 -3.45
CA VAL A 69 -16.91 -4.82 -2.61
C VAL A 69 -15.56 -5.45 -2.99
N GLY A 70 -15.58 -6.73 -3.39
CA GLY A 70 -14.38 -7.48 -3.80
C GLY A 70 -13.68 -6.95 -5.05
N GLN A 71 -14.40 -6.22 -5.93
CA GLN A 71 -13.82 -5.67 -7.18
C GLN A 71 -12.76 -4.60 -6.92
N LEU A 72 -12.74 -4.01 -5.71
CA LEU A 72 -11.65 -3.14 -5.27
C LEU A 72 -10.29 -3.84 -5.35
N PHE A 73 -10.26 -5.15 -5.13
CA PHE A 73 -9.05 -5.97 -5.18
C PHE A 73 -8.82 -6.62 -6.55
N ASP A 74 -9.67 -6.38 -7.55
CA ASP A 74 -9.45 -6.94 -8.89
C ASP A 74 -8.20 -6.37 -9.56
N GLY A 75 -7.84 -5.12 -9.25
CA GLY A 75 -6.54 -4.56 -9.64
C GLY A 75 -5.36 -5.32 -9.01
N LEU A 76 -5.54 -5.82 -7.79
CA LEU A 76 -4.57 -6.66 -7.10
C LEU A 76 -4.54 -8.06 -7.72
N ARG A 77 -5.70 -8.64 -8.07
CA ARG A 77 -5.83 -9.98 -8.67
C ARG A 77 -5.23 -10.08 -10.08
N GLN A 78 -5.41 -9.05 -10.91
CA GLN A 78 -4.87 -9.05 -12.27
C GLN A 78 -3.35 -8.92 -12.29
N HIS A 79 -2.72 -8.31 -11.27
CA HIS A 79 -1.26 -8.09 -11.22
C HIS A 79 -0.63 -8.66 -9.92
N ALA A 80 -1.28 -9.63 -9.28
CA ALA A 80 -0.92 -10.16 -7.96
C ALA A 80 0.52 -10.69 -7.91
N GLY A 81 0.96 -11.36 -8.99
CA GLY A 81 2.32 -11.88 -9.10
C GLY A 81 3.38 -10.78 -9.09
N ASN A 82 3.11 -9.64 -9.72
CA ASN A 82 4.05 -8.52 -9.77
C ASN A 82 4.07 -7.76 -8.44
N LEU A 83 2.92 -7.63 -7.76
CA LEU A 83 2.84 -7.07 -6.41
C LEU A 83 3.53 -7.96 -5.36
N LEU A 84 3.40 -9.29 -5.49
CA LEU A 84 4.15 -10.26 -4.67
C LEU A 84 5.66 -10.10 -4.86
N LEU A 85 6.13 -9.92 -6.10
CA LEU A 85 7.54 -9.66 -6.39
C LEU A 85 8.00 -8.33 -5.79
N VAL A 86 7.23 -7.26 -5.91
CA VAL A 86 7.54 -5.96 -5.28
C VAL A 86 7.62 -6.10 -3.76
N GLY A 87 6.65 -6.79 -3.13
CA GLY A 87 6.68 -7.08 -1.70
C GLY A 87 7.91 -7.89 -1.28
N LEU A 88 8.28 -8.91 -2.08
CA LEU A 88 9.45 -9.75 -1.83
C LEU A 88 10.77 -8.96 -1.94
N PHE A 89 10.96 -8.21 -3.01
CA PHE A 89 12.15 -7.37 -3.20
C PHE A 89 12.26 -6.28 -2.13
N HIS A 90 11.13 -5.72 -1.71
CA HIS A 90 11.10 -4.74 -0.64
C HIS A 90 11.50 -5.35 0.71
N LEU A 91 10.96 -6.52 1.08
CA LEU A 91 11.36 -7.27 2.28
C LEU A 91 12.86 -7.61 2.27
N LEU A 92 13.39 -8.02 1.11
CA LEU A 92 14.82 -8.26 0.91
C LEU A 92 15.65 -7.00 1.15
N GLY A 93 15.25 -5.86 0.55
CA GLY A 93 15.94 -4.59 0.73
C GLY A 93 15.94 -4.14 2.20
N LEU A 94 14.82 -4.31 2.89
CA LEU A 94 14.66 -3.94 4.29
C LEU A 94 15.50 -4.84 5.21
N LEU A 95 15.57 -6.13 4.93
CA LEU A 95 16.46 -7.08 5.62
C LEU A 95 17.93 -6.70 5.46
N LEU A 96 18.36 -6.38 4.24
CA LEU A 96 19.73 -5.95 3.96
C LEU A 96 20.06 -4.62 4.66
N ALA A 97 19.14 -3.66 4.65
CA ALA A 97 19.31 -2.39 5.35
C ALA A 97 19.41 -2.60 6.87
N ALA A 98 18.58 -3.47 7.45
CA ALA A 98 18.63 -3.81 8.86
C ALA A 98 19.95 -4.49 9.25
N LEU A 99 20.45 -5.41 8.42
CA LEU A 99 21.76 -6.04 8.61
C LEU A 99 22.90 -5.03 8.54
N ALA A 100 22.86 -4.12 7.56
CA ALA A 100 23.85 -3.04 7.45
C ALA A 100 23.80 -2.10 8.66
N ALA A 101 22.61 -1.69 9.09
CA ALA A 101 22.43 -0.85 10.26
C ALA A 101 22.91 -1.55 11.55
N ALA A 102 22.66 -2.86 11.70
CA ALA A 102 23.16 -3.64 12.83
C ALA A 102 24.68 -3.79 12.81
N ALA A 103 25.29 -3.99 11.64
CA ALA A 103 26.75 -4.05 11.50
C ALA A 103 27.40 -2.71 11.86
N ILE A 104 26.83 -1.59 11.39
CA ILE A 104 27.36 -0.24 11.66
C ILE A 104 27.09 0.17 13.11
N GLY A 105 25.85 0.02 13.58
CA GLY A 105 25.42 0.38 14.93
C GLY A 105 26.05 -0.50 16.01
N GLY A 106 26.22 -1.80 15.76
CA GLY A 106 26.92 -2.71 16.66
C GLY A 106 28.40 -2.37 16.79
N SER A 107 29.05 -1.96 15.69
CA SER A 107 30.43 -1.50 15.70
C SER A 107 30.60 -0.18 16.47
N ALA A 108 29.67 0.77 16.29
CA ALA A 108 29.65 2.06 16.98
C ALA A 108 29.37 1.93 18.48
N MET A 109 28.47 1.03 18.88
CA MET A 109 28.19 0.74 20.28
C MET A 109 29.39 0.08 20.98
N LEU A 110 30.07 -0.85 20.30
CA LEU A 110 31.25 -1.53 20.85
C LEU A 110 32.45 -0.59 20.99
N THR A 111 32.71 0.26 19.99
CA THR A 111 33.78 1.27 20.05
C THR A 111 33.47 2.38 21.05
N GLY A 112 32.21 2.84 21.14
CA GLY A 112 31.78 3.82 22.15
C GLY A 112 31.92 3.29 23.58
N ALA A 113 31.55 2.03 23.82
CA ALA A 113 31.72 1.38 25.12
C ALA A 113 33.21 1.21 25.49
N ALA A 114 34.05 0.81 24.54
CA ALA A 114 35.49 0.65 24.76
C ALA A 114 36.20 2.00 25.03
N ALA A 115 35.85 3.05 24.28
CA ALA A 115 36.38 4.40 24.51
C ALA A 115 35.92 4.99 25.85
N GLY A 116 34.66 4.76 26.23
CA GLY A 116 34.13 5.16 27.54
C GLY A 116 34.80 4.46 28.72
N ALA A 117 35.15 3.18 28.57
CA ALA A 117 35.88 2.43 29.59
C ALA A 117 37.33 2.92 29.80
N LEU A 118 38.00 3.35 28.72
CA LEU A 118 39.37 3.89 28.78
C LEU A 118 39.44 5.32 29.33
N GLY A 119 38.36 6.10 29.22
CA GLY A 119 38.28 7.45 29.81
C GLY A 119 37.84 7.49 31.28
N ALA A 120 37.47 6.34 31.85
CA ALA A 120 36.99 6.20 33.24
C ALA A 120 38.06 5.71 34.23
N ILE A 121 39.27 5.45 33.76
CA ILE A 121 40.50 5.11 34.52
C ILE A 121 41.50 6.27 34.43
#